data_AF-A0A8J8JFL4-F1
#
_entry.id   AF-A0A8J8JFL4-F1
#
_cell.length_a   1.000
_cell.length_b   1.000
_cell.length_c   1.000
_cell.angle_alpha   90.00
_cell.angle_beta   90.00
_cell.angle_gamma   90.00
#
_symmetry.space_group_name_H-M   'P 1'
#
loop_
_entity.id
_entity.type
_entity.pdbx_description
1 polymer ?
#
loop_
_entity_poly.entity_id
_entity_poly.type
_entity_poly.pdbx_seq_one_letter_code
_entity_poly.pdbx_strand_id
1 'polypeptide(L)' 'MIGFGYFGWFGAIFMLLFWILIIVGVVWLIKWLVEQSSSGITKTSKKSALEILDEKYARGEIDDEEYERRKRKLLEG' A
#
# COMPACT_ATOMS: atom_id res chain seq x y z
N MET A 1 -26.80 -11.85 -47.98
CA MET A 1 -27.36 -11.81 -46.62
C MET A 1 -26.23 -11.46 -45.65
N ILE A 2 -26.06 -10.18 -45.33
CA ILE A 2 -24.98 -9.70 -44.47
C ILE A 2 -25.65 -8.90 -43.35
N GLY A 3 -25.79 -9.49 -42.17
CA GLY A 3 -26.55 -8.88 -41.08
C GLY A 3 -26.30 -9.45 -39.68
N PHE A 4 -25.34 -10.37 -39.51
CA PHE A 4 -25.01 -10.95 -38.20
C PHE A 4 -23.58 -10.64 -37.71
N GLY A 5 -22.70 -10.07 -38.55
CA GLY A 5 -21.32 -9.75 -38.16
C GLY A 5 -21.20 -8.57 -37.19
N TYR A 6 -22.01 -7.52 -37.37
CA TYR A 6 -21.96 -6.32 -36.53
C TYR A 6 -22.46 -6.57 -35.10
N PHE A 7 -23.48 -7.43 -34.93
CA PHE A 7 -24.04 -7.76 -33.62
C PHE A 7 -23.09 -8.65 -32.80
N GLY A 8 -22.36 -9.55 -33.46
CA GLY A 8 -21.32 -10.37 -32.83
C GLY A 8 -20.11 -9.56 -32.38
N TRP A 9 -19.67 -8.57 -33.17
CA TRP A 9 -18.56 -7.69 -32.80
C TRP A 9 -18.92 -6.78 -31.61
N PHE A 10 -20.14 -6.24 -31.58
CA PHE A 10 -20.63 -5.46 -30.45
C PHE A 10 -20.72 -6.30 -29.16
N GLY A 11 -21.19 -7.55 -29.26
CA GLY A 11 -21.21 -8.49 -28.14
C GLY A 11 -19.81 -8.82 -27.61
N ALA A 12 -18.84 -9.02 -28.51
CA ALA A 12 -17.45 -9.28 -28.13
C ALA A 12 -16.82 -8.07 -27.41
N ILE A 13 -17.06 -6.84 -27.89
CA ILE A 13 -16.59 -5.64 -27.21
C ILE A 13 -17.21 -5.50 -25.82
N PHE A 14 -18.52 -5.72 -25.69
CA PHE A 14 -19.21 -5.60 -24.40
C PHE A 14 -18.68 -6.59 -23.38
N MET A 15 -18.43 -7.82 -23.81
CA MET A 15 -17.86 -8.86 -22.97
C MET A 15 -16.45 -8.50 -22.52
N LEU A 16 -15.62 -7.95 -23.41
CA LEU A 16 -14.26 -7.50 -23.06
C LEU A 16 -14.30 -6.29 -22.11
N LEU A 17 -15.19 -5.34 -22.36
CA LEU A 17 -15.39 -4.17 -21.50
C LEU A 17 -15.86 -4.56 -20.10
N PHE A 18 -16.75 -5.56 -19.99
CA PHE A 18 -17.18 -6.14 -18.72
C PHE A 18 -16.00 -6.74 -17.94
N TRP A 19 -15.13 -7.50 -18.60
CA TRP A 19 -13.91 -8.03 -17.98
C TRP A 19 -12.95 -6.93 -17.53
N ILE A 20 -12.75 -5.89 -18.35
CA ILE A 20 -11.93 -4.73 -17.96
C ILE A 20 -12.52 -4.06 -16.72
N LEU A 21 -13.83 -3.88 -16.66
CA LEU A 21 -14.50 -3.25 -15.52
C LEU A 21 -14.31 -4.07 -14.23
N ILE A 22 -14.38 -5.40 -14.32
CA ILE A 22 -14.05 -6.29 -13.20
C ILE A 22 -12.59 -6.09 -12.76
N ILE A 23 -11.65 -6.12 -13.70
CA ILE A 23 -10.22 -5.95 -13.39
C ILE A 23 -9.98 -4.59 -12.71
N VAL A 24 -10.57 -3.51 -13.24
CA VAL A 24 -10.47 -2.17 -12.65
C VAL A 24 -11.04 -2.15 -11.24
N GLY A 25 -12.21 -2.78 -11.01
CA GLY A 25 -12.82 -2.88 -9.68
C GLY A 25 -11.93 -3.63 -8.68
N VAL A 26 -11.35 -4.76 -9.09
CA VAL A 26 -10.42 -5.54 -8.27
C VAL A 26 -9.15 -4.76 -7.97
N VAL A 27 -8.53 -4.13 -8.99
CA VAL A 27 -7.34 -3.31 -8.80
C VAL A 27 -7.62 -2.12 -7.90
N TRP A 28 -8.78 -1.47 -8.04
CA TRP A 28 -9.17 -0.36 -7.18
C TRP A 28 -9.38 -0.80 -5.73
N LEU A 29 -10.05 -1.95 -5.51
CA LEU A 29 -10.24 -2.52 -4.18
C LEU A 29 -8.91 -2.90 -3.53
N ILE A 30 -8.01 -3.54 -4.28
CA ILE A 30 -6.66 -3.88 -3.80
C ILE A 30 -5.88 -2.60 -3.50
N LYS A 31 -5.90 -1.60 -4.39
CA LYS A 31 -5.23 -0.32 -4.14
C LYS A 31 -5.78 0.34 -2.89
N TRP A 32 -7.09 0.40 -2.69
CA TRP A 32 -7.71 0.97 -1.49
C TRP A 32 -7.29 0.22 -0.22
N LEU A 33 -7.30 -1.12 -0.26
CA LEU A 33 -6.88 -1.95 0.89
C LEU A 33 -5.38 -1.81 1.20
N VAL A 34 -4.55 -1.79 0.16
CA VAL A 34 -3.10 -1.55 0.28
C VAL A 34 -2.82 -0.13 0.73
N GLU A 35 -3.57 0.87 0.30
CA GLU A 35 -3.41 2.28 0.69
C GLU A 35 -3.88 2.51 2.13
N GLN A 36 -4.90 1.78 2.58
CA GLN A 36 -5.29 1.70 4.00
C GLN A 36 -4.20 1.03 4.84
N SER A 37 -3.50 0.03 4.31
CA SER A 37 -2.31 -0.59 4.94
C SER A 37 -1.03 0.26 4.80
N SER A 38 -0.87 1.02 3.72
CA SER A 38 0.30 1.86 3.40
C SER A 38 0.23 3.23 4.05
N SER A 39 -0.96 3.69 4.42
CA SER A 39 -1.15 4.71 5.46
C SER A 39 -0.51 4.27 6.79
N GLY A 40 -0.35 2.96 6.96
CA GLY A 40 0.42 2.33 8.01
C GLY A 40 1.88 2.07 7.66
N ILE A 41 2.33 1.91 6.42
CA ILE A 41 3.73 1.49 6.14
C ILE A 41 4.76 2.55 6.50
N THR A 42 4.47 3.85 6.30
CA THR A 42 5.34 4.92 6.80
C THR A 42 5.28 5.07 8.32
N LYS A 43 4.11 4.89 8.95
CA LYS A 43 3.97 4.92 10.43
C LYS A 43 4.48 3.66 11.13
N THR A 44 4.38 2.49 10.51
CA THR A 44 4.78 1.17 11.02
C THR A 44 6.28 0.99 10.86
N SER A 45 6.88 1.45 9.77
CA SER A 45 8.34 1.58 9.66
C SER A 45 8.91 2.47 10.78
N LYS A 46 8.29 3.64 11.00
CA LYS A 46 8.70 4.59 12.05
C LYS A 46 8.48 4.03 13.46
N LYS A 47 7.36 3.35 13.71
CA LYS A 47 7.08 2.65 14.98
C LYS A 47 8.03 1.49 15.21
N SER A 48 8.32 0.67 14.20
CA SER A 48 9.27 -0.44 14.30
C SER A 48 10.69 0.07 14.56
N ALA A 49 11.12 1.16 13.92
CA ALA A 49 12.42 1.77 14.18
C ALA A 49 12.54 2.35 15.59
N LEU A 50 11.48 2.96 16.12
CA LEU A 50 11.43 3.45 17.51
C LEU A 50 11.38 2.29 18.52
N GLU A 51 10.62 1.24 18.24
CA GLU A 51 10.51 0.06 19.10
C GLU A 51 11.84 -0.71 19.19
N ILE A 52 12.57 -0.83 18.08
CA ILE A 52 13.93 -1.38 18.06
C ILE A 52 14.91 -0.48 18.84
N LEU A 53 14.72 0.85 18.82
CA LEU A 53 15.57 1.78 19.54
C LEU A 53 15.31 1.72 21.06
N ASP A 54 14.04 1.64 21.48
CA ASP A 54 13.62 1.50 22.87
C ASP A 54 14.12 0.17 23.48
N GLU A 55 14.06 -0.94 22.72
CA GLU A 55 14.56 -2.23 23.21
C GLU A 55 16.07 -2.20 23.49
N LYS A 56 16.86 -1.55 22.63
CA LYS A 56 18.31 -1.43 22.81
C LYS A 56 18.70 -0.50 23.95
N TYR A 57 17.91 0.56 24.15
CA TYR A 57 18.06 1.43 25.31
C TYR A 57 17.75 0.70 26.62
N ALA A 58 16.66 -0.09 26.66
CA ALA A 58 16.31 -0.92 27.82
C ALA A 58 17.36 -2.01 28.12
N ARG A 59 18.05 -2.52 27.09
CA ARG A 59 19.21 -3.41 27.23
C ARG A 59 20.49 -2.71 27.69
N GLY A 60 20.51 -1.38 27.74
CA GLY A 60 21.68 -0.57 28.09
C GLY A 60 22.76 -0.57 27.00
N GLU A 61 22.44 -0.96 25.76
CA GLU A 61 23.37 -0.96 24.63
C GLU A 61 23.57 0.43 24.02
N ILE A 62 22.70 1.39 24.39
CA ILE A 62 22.71 2.76 23.88
C ILE A 62 22.57 3.72 25.07
N ASP A 63 23.36 4.78 25.06
CA ASP A 63 23.34 5.85 26.06
C ASP A 63 22.15 6.82 25.85
N ASP A 64 21.74 7.50 26.92
CA ASP A 64 20.64 8.48 26.94
C ASP A 64 20.79 9.56 25.86
N GLU A 65 22.02 10.06 25.65
CA GLU A 65 22.28 11.12 24.68
C GLU A 65 22.12 10.64 23.23
N GLU A 66 22.47 9.38 22.97
CA GLU A 66 22.37 8.79 21.64
C GLU A 66 20.94 8.35 21.31
N TYR A 67 20.19 7.89 22.32
CA TYR A 67 18.75 7.64 22.23
C TYR A 67 17.99 8.90 21.82
N GLU A 68 18.20 10.01 22.54
CA GLU A 68 17.53 11.28 22.29
C GLU A 68 17.85 11.86 20.91
N ARG A 69 19.10 11.72 20.45
CA ARG A 69 19.54 12.22 19.14
C ARG A 69 18.90 11.43 17.98
N ARG A 70 18.79 10.10 18.12
CA ARG A 70 18.16 9.23 17.12
C ARG A 70 16.64 9.39 17.10
N LYS A 71 16.01 9.52 18.28
CA LYS A 71 14.58 9.77 18.44
C LYS A 71 14.14 11.08 17.79
N ARG A 72 14.89 12.16 17.97
CA ARG A 72 14.62 13.46 17.30
C ARG A 72 14.70 13.37 15.78
N LYS A 73 15.75 12.75 15.25
CA LYS A 73 15.90 12.53 13.80
C LYS A 73 14.76 11.70 13.20
N LEU A 74 14.29 10.70 13.94
CA LEU A 74 13.13 9.92 13.52
C LEU A 74 11.87 10.80 13.59
N LEU A 75 11.61 11.52 14.68
CA LEU A 75 10.41 12.35 14.84
C LEU A 75 10.30 13.52 13.84
N GLU A 76 11.40 14.19 13.50
CA GLU A 76 11.45 15.32 12.56
C GLU A 76 11.34 14.95 11.07
N GLY A 77 11.49 13.66 10.71
CA GLY A 77 11.39 13.15 9.33
C GLY A 77 9.98 12.76 8.87
#